data_AF-A0A6N6MET9-F1
#
_entry.id   AF-A0A6N6MET9-F1
#
_cell.length_a   1.000
_cell.length_b   1.000
_cell.length_c   1.000
_cell.angle_alpha   90.00
_cell.angle_beta   90.00
_cell.angle_gamma   90.00
#
_symmetry.space_group_name_H-M   'P 1'
#
loop_
_entity.id
_entity.type
_entity.pdbx_description
1 polymer ?
#
loop_
_entity_poly.entity_id
_entity_poly.type
_entity_poly.pdbx_seq_one_letter_code
_entity_poly.pdbx_strand_id
1 'polypeptide(L)'
;MKTEAFQNLLLKSAISVMACDGSIDESEIAEIKNMADNEIYFMGYDIEEPFKTSLSYIKQNGKKAINEYLNELNQLNLNEKQELLLIEVLIRTIESDNKIEDSEVKFLQMVKSKLGISEETIITQFPKQMKYLIDFQNYGLHEEFTDEIEFTADN
;
A
#
# COMPACT_ATOMS: atom_id res chain seq x y z
N MET A 1 12.18 -13.74 -1.68
CA MET A 1 12.48 -12.73 -0.63
C MET A 1 12.55 -13.41 0.73
N LYS A 2 13.31 -12.88 1.73
CA LYS A 2 13.26 -13.39 3.11
C LYS A 2 11.92 -13.02 3.78
N THR A 3 11.45 -13.82 4.74
CA THR A 3 10.13 -13.64 5.40
C THR A 3 9.97 -12.25 6.03
N GLU A 4 10.88 -11.85 6.91
CA GLU A 4 10.83 -10.52 7.56
C GLU A 4 10.93 -9.36 6.56
N ALA A 5 11.72 -9.53 5.50
CA ALA A 5 11.85 -8.50 4.47
C ALA A 5 10.53 -8.31 3.70
N PHE A 6 9.79 -9.40 3.48
CA PHE A 6 8.47 -9.35 2.86
C PHE A 6 7.41 -8.79 3.81
N GLN A 7 7.46 -9.13 5.10
CA GLN A 7 6.61 -8.55 6.13
C GLN A 7 6.81 -7.02 6.23
N ASN A 8 8.06 -6.58 6.22
CA ASN A 8 8.38 -5.16 6.19
C ASN A 8 7.89 -4.48 4.90
N LEU A 9 7.96 -5.17 3.76
CA LEU A 9 7.39 -4.67 2.52
C LEU A 9 5.88 -4.44 2.67
N LEU A 10 5.12 -5.45 3.09
CA LEU A 10 3.67 -5.35 3.30
C LEU A 10 3.30 -4.19 4.22
N LEU A 11 4.03 -4.04 5.33
CA LEU A 11 3.83 -2.93 6.26
C LEU A 11 4.10 -1.57 5.61
N LYS A 12 5.23 -1.42 4.92
CA LYS A 12 5.54 -0.19 4.18
C LYS A 12 4.46 0.15 3.16
N SER A 13 3.96 -0.85 2.43
CA SER A 13 2.89 -0.67 1.43
C SER A 13 1.62 -0.13 2.04
N ALA A 14 1.20 -0.69 3.18
CA ALA A 14 0.02 -0.24 3.90
C ALA A 14 0.17 1.22 4.38
N ILE A 15 1.33 1.55 4.95
CA ILE A 15 1.61 2.92 5.42
C ILE A 15 1.70 3.90 4.23
N SER A 16 2.27 3.47 3.11
CA SER A 16 2.37 4.28 1.90
C SER A 16 1.01 4.64 1.33
N VAL A 17 0.07 3.68 1.22
CA VAL A 17 -1.27 3.98 0.69
C VAL A 17 -2.10 4.84 1.64
N MET A 18 -2.07 4.53 2.94
CA MET A 18 -2.70 5.32 4.00
C MET A 18 -2.25 6.79 3.98
N ALA A 19 -1.00 7.04 3.60
CA ALA A 19 -0.42 8.37 3.59
C ALA A 19 -0.61 9.14 2.27
N CYS A 20 -1.23 8.55 1.25
CA CYS A 20 -1.27 9.11 -0.10
C CYS A 20 -2.14 10.37 -0.23
N ASP A 21 -3.15 10.54 0.61
CA ASP A 21 -4.02 11.72 0.63
C ASP A 21 -3.53 12.83 1.59
N GLY A 22 -2.45 12.59 2.33
CA GLY A 22 -1.92 13.50 3.35
C GLY A 22 -2.72 13.53 4.66
N SER A 23 -3.72 12.66 4.79
CA SER A 23 -4.44 12.35 6.02
C SER A 23 -3.96 11.01 6.57
N ILE A 24 -4.14 10.79 7.87
CA ILE A 24 -3.93 9.48 8.49
C ILE A 24 -5.08 9.27 9.44
N ASP A 25 -5.98 8.34 9.13
CA ASP A 25 -7.12 8.02 9.98
C ASP A 25 -6.74 6.94 11.02
N GLU A 26 -7.29 7.05 12.23
CA GLU A 26 -7.06 6.05 13.28
C GLU A 26 -7.59 4.65 12.89
N SER A 27 -8.62 4.59 12.04
CA SER A 27 -9.21 3.35 11.54
C SER A 27 -8.24 2.61 10.62
N GLU A 28 -7.48 3.33 9.80
CA GLU A 28 -6.44 2.76 8.93
C GLU A 28 -5.28 2.21 9.75
N ILE A 29 -4.82 2.98 10.75
CA ILE A 29 -3.80 2.52 11.68
C ILE A 29 -4.28 1.26 12.42
N ALA A 30 -5.53 1.25 12.89
CA ALA A 30 -6.11 0.12 13.58
C ALA A 30 -6.19 -1.12 12.67
N GLU A 31 -6.52 -0.96 11.40
CA GLU A 31 -6.57 -2.07 10.45
C GLU A 31 -5.18 -2.62 10.12
N ILE A 32 -4.15 -1.77 9.99
CA ILE A 32 -2.76 -2.22 9.81
C ILE A 32 -2.29 -3.05 11.02
N LYS A 33 -2.59 -2.59 12.23
CA LYS A 33 -2.27 -3.32 13.47
C LYS A 33 -3.06 -4.62 13.59
N ASN A 34 -4.35 -4.58 13.26
CA ASN A 34 -5.21 -5.76 13.23
C ASN A 34 -4.68 -6.82 12.25
N MET A 35 -4.23 -6.42 11.06
CA MET A 35 -3.55 -7.31 10.13
C MET A 35 -2.28 -7.91 10.74
N ALA A 36 -1.46 -7.10 11.39
CA ALA A 36 -0.23 -7.57 12.00
C ALA A 36 -0.46 -8.63 13.11
N ASP A 37 -1.52 -8.46 13.89
CA ASP A 37 -1.85 -9.34 15.01
C ASP A 37 -2.54 -10.64 14.58
N ASN A 38 -3.36 -10.58 13.52
CA ASN A 38 -4.27 -11.69 13.17
C ASN A 38 -3.89 -12.44 11.89
N GLU A 39 -3.07 -11.85 11.02
CA GLU A 39 -2.77 -12.44 9.72
C GLU A 39 -1.51 -13.29 9.73
N ILE A 40 -1.61 -14.47 9.13
CA ILE A 40 -0.51 -15.45 9.12
C ILE A 40 0.75 -14.89 8.43
N TYR A 41 0.58 -13.98 7.48
CA TYR A 41 1.70 -13.36 6.79
C TYR A 41 2.49 -12.37 7.66
N PHE A 42 1.95 -11.91 8.79
CA PHE A 42 2.65 -11.09 9.79
C PHE A 42 3.07 -11.85 11.04
N MET A 43 2.80 -13.15 11.12
CA MET A 43 3.12 -13.96 12.30
C MET A 43 4.59 -13.82 12.73
N GLY A 44 4.80 -13.43 13.99
CA GLY A 44 6.11 -13.29 14.61
C GLY A 44 6.90 -12.04 14.21
N TYR A 45 6.30 -11.12 13.45
CA TYR A 45 6.91 -9.86 13.05
C TYR A 45 6.51 -8.72 14.00
N ASP A 46 7.49 -8.08 14.62
CA ASP A 46 7.26 -6.89 15.44
C ASP A 46 7.18 -5.64 14.54
N ILE A 47 5.95 -5.13 14.37
CA ILE A 47 5.70 -3.99 13.49
C ILE A 47 5.95 -2.64 14.15
N GLU A 48 6.11 -2.54 15.47
CA GLU A 48 6.02 -1.24 16.19
C GLU A 48 7.11 -0.24 15.76
N GLU A 49 8.37 -0.67 15.75
CA GLU A 49 9.49 0.17 15.31
C GLU A 49 9.49 0.43 13.79
N PRO A 50 9.31 -0.60 12.92
CA PRO A 50 9.18 -0.39 11.47
C PRO A 50 8.03 0.53 11.07
N PHE A 51 6.89 0.45 11.77
CA PHE A 51 5.72 1.27 11.52
C PHE A 51 6.04 2.74 11.80
N LYS A 52 6.53 3.06 13.01
CA LYS A 52 6.90 4.43 13.40
C LYS A 52 7.94 5.02 12.47
N THR A 53 8.95 4.22 12.12
CA THR A 53 10.04 4.64 11.21
C THR A 53 9.50 4.99 9.83
N SER A 54 8.69 4.12 9.25
CA SER A 54 8.14 4.31 7.90
C SER A 54 7.15 5.48 7.85
N LEU A 55 6.28 5.59 8.87
CA LEU A 55 5.34 6.68 9.00
C LEU A 55 6.05 8.04 9.11
N SER A 56 7.04 8.13 10.00
CA SER A 56 7.86 9.33 10.17
C SER A 56 8.61 9.70 8.89
N TYR A 57 9.10 8.71 8.15
CA TYR A 57 9.79 8.93 6.88
C TYR A 57 8.86 9.54 5.83
N ILE A 58 7.65 9.00 5.68
CA ILE A 58 6.66 9.53 4.75
C ILE A 58 6.18 10.92 5.20
N LYS A 59 5.95 11.15 6.49
CA LYS A 59 5.61 12.49 7.02
C LYS A 59 6.66 13.56 6.67
N GLN A 60 7.93 13.19 6.64
CA GLN A 60 9.03 14.12 6.35
C GLN A 60 9.31 14.31 4.84
N ASN A 61 9.03 13.30 4.02
CA ASN A 61 9.43 13.30 2.60
C ASN A 61 8.25 13.30 1.62
N GLY A 62 7.02 13.12 2.11
CA GLY A 62 5.78 13.11 1.33
C GLY A 62 5.87 12.21 0.10
N LYS A 63 5.50 12.76 -1.06
CA LYS A 63 5.54 12.06 -2.36
C LYS A 63 6.90 11.48 -2.72
N LYS A 64 8.02 12.04 -2.23
CA LYS A 64 9.35 11.49 -2.49
C LYS A 64 9.49 10.09 -1.87
N ALA A 65 8.98 9.88 -0.65
CA ALA A 65 9.00 8.57 -0.02
C ALA A 65 8.16 7.54 -0.81
N ILE A 66 7.00 7.97 -1.32
CA ILE A 66 6.12 7.14 -2.15
C ILE A 66 6.82 6.73 -3.45
N ASN A 67 7.48 7.66 -4.12
CA ASN A 67 8.24 7.37 -5.36
C ASN A 67 9.44 6.45 -5.13
N GLU A 68 10.16 6.63 -4.02
CA GLU A 68 11.24 5.72 -3.64
C GLU A 68 10.72 4.31 -3.36
N TYR A 69 9.61 4.19 -2.62
CA TYR A 69 8.96 2.90 -2.40
C TYR A 69 8.54 2.24 -3.72
N LEU A 70 7.93 2.99 -4.64
CA LEU A 70 7.52 2.50 -5.96
C LEU A 70 8.73 2.03 -6.79
N ASN A 71 9.86 2.72 -6.68
CA ASN A 71 11.11 2.31 -7.32
C ASN A 71 11.72 1.06 -6.67
N GLU A 72 11.71 0.95 -5.34
CA GLU A 72 12.11 -0.25 -4.61
C GLU A 72 11.26 -1.46 -5.05
N LEU A 73 9.93 -1.29 -5.10
CA LEU A 73 8.99 -2.35 -5.49
C LEU A 73 9.29 -2.89 -6.90
N ASN A 74 9.59 -2.01 -7.85
CA ASN A 74 9.91 -2.39 -9.23
C ASN A 74 11.20 -3.24 -9.36
N GLN A 75 12.09 -3.18 -8.36
CA GLN A 75 13.33 -3.95 -8.35
C GLN A 75 13.19 -5.29 -7.62
N LEU A 76 12.07 -5.51 -6.94
CA LEU A 76 11.80 -6.75 -6.21
C LEU A 76 11.24 -7.81 -7.15
N ASN A 77 11.78 -9.02 -7.04
CA ASN A 77 11.21 -10.19 -7.71
C ASN A 77 10.26 -10.92 -6.74
N LEU A 78 8.98 -10.55 -6.81
CA LEU A 78 7.90 -11.16 -6.06
C LEU A 78 7.31 -12.34 -6.86
N ASN A 79 6.81 -13.36 -6.16
CA ASN A 79 5.98 -14.37 -6.81
C ASN A 79 4.50 -13.99 -6.72
N GLU A 80 3.66 -14.60 -7.56
CA GLU A 80 2.23 -14.30 -7.64
C GLU A 80 1.51 -14.28 -6.28
N LYS A 81 1.84 -15.19 -5.35
CA LYS A 81 1.23 -15.20 -4.02
C LYS A 81 1.63 -13.98 -3.18
N GLN A 82 2.89 -13.56 -3.29
CA GLN A 82 3.37 -12.37 -2.61
C GLN A 82 2.72 -11.10 -3.18
N GLU A 83 2.54 -11.06 -4.50
CA GLU A 83 1.86 -9.95 -5.17
C GLU A 83 0.38 -9.88 -4.78
N LEU A 84 -0.31 -11.02 -4.67
CA LEU A 84 -1.70 -11.06 -4.19
C LEU A 84 -1.83 -10.57 -2.75
N LEU A 85 -0.93 -10.99 -1.86
CA LEU A 85 -0.93 -10.53 -0.46
C LEU A 85 -0.66 -9.03 -0.35
N LEU A 86 0.23 -8.50 -1.21
CA LEU A 86 0.50 -7.07 -1.29
C LEU A 86 -0.78 -6.30 -1.66
N ILE A 87 -1.48 -6.75 -2.70
CA ILE A 87 -2.75 -6.14 -3.13
C ILE A 87 -3.82 -6.25 -2.05
N GLU A 88 -3.91 -7.39 -1.38
CA GLU A 88 -4.86 -7.60 -0.28
C GLU A 88 -4.64 -6.58 0.85
N VAL A 89 -3.40 -6.39 1.28
CA VAL A 89 -3.04 -5.42 2.33
C VAL A 89 -3.41 -3.99 1.90
N LEU A 90 -3.15 -3.62 0.64
CA LEU A 90 -3.53 -2.31 0.13
C LEU A 90 -5.06 -2.12 0.14
N ILE A 91 -5.82 -3.11 -0.36
CA ILE A 91 -7.28 -3.07 -0.40
C ILE A 91 -7.86 -2.92 1.02
N ARG A 92 -7.38 -3.70 1.98
CA ARG A 92 -7.88 -3.65 3.35
C ARG A 92 -7.62 -2.31 4.01
N THR A 93 -6.47 -1.69 3.72
CA THR A 93 -6.12 -0.39 4.26
C THR A 93 -7.08 0.70 3.75
N ILE A 94 -7.27 0.80 2.43
CA ILE A 94 -8.13 1.83 1.81
C ILE A 94 -9.64 1.63 2.04
N GLU A 95 -10.06 0.42 2.42
CA GLU A 95 -11.47 0.14 2.77
C GLU A 95 -11.75 0.36 4.27
N SER A 96 -10.73 0.59 5.09
CA SER A 96 -10.84 0.56 6.55
C SER A 96 -11.65 1.73 7.14
N ASP A 97 -11.57 2.91 6.54
CA ASP A 97 -12.27 4.13 6.95
C ASP A 97 -13.60 4.34 6.18
N ASN A 98 -13.97 3.40 5.31
CA ASN A 98 -15.10 3.46 4.37
C ASN A 98 -15.07 4.64 3.37
N LYS A 99 -13.92 5.29 3.18
CA LYS A 99 -13.78 6.45 2.32
C LYS A 99 -12.54 6.34 1.45
N ILE A 100 -12.73 5.67 0.32
CA ILE A 100 -11.67 5.51 -0.68
C ILE A 100 -11.44 6.84 -1.42
N GLU A 101 -10.22 7.37 -1.31
CA GLU A 101 -9.74 8.58 -1.98
C GLU A 101 -9.08 8.28 -3.33
N ASP A 102 -9.10 9.25 -4.25
CA ASP A 102 -8.54 9.08 -5.61
C ASP A 102 -7.02 8.88 -5.58
N SER A 103 -6.32 9.52 -4.64
CA SER A 103 -4.87 9.38 -4.42
C SER A 103 -4.48 7.95 -4.01
N GLU A 104 -5.30 7.29 -3.19
CA GLU A 104 -5.10 5.90 -2.77
C GLU A 104 -5.32 4.93 -3.93
N VAL A 105 -6.40 5.15 -4.71
CA VAL A 105 -6.68 4.35 -5.92
C VAL A 105 -5.54 4.50 -6.92
N LYS A 106 -5.05 5.73 -7.13
CA LYS A 106 -3.89 6.00 -7.97
C LYS A 106 -2.66 5.24 -7.51
N PHE A 107 -2.34 5.29 -6.22
CA PHE A 107 -1.22 4.52 -5.67
C PHE A 107 -1.41 3.01 -5.86
N LEU A 108 -2.60 2.47 -5.58
CA LEU A 108 -2.92 1.07 -5.81
C LEU A 108 -2.68 0.68 -7.27
N GLN A 109 -3.10 1.50 -8.24
CA GLN A 109 -2.87 1.25 -9.66
C GLN A 109 -1.39 1.31 -10.04
N MET A 110 -0.64 2.26 -9.50
CA MET A 110 0.81 2.35 -9.70
C MET A 110 1.58 1.18 -9.09
N VAL A 111 1.15 0.65 -7.95
CA VAL A 111 1.70 -0.58 -7.39
C VAL A 111 1.37 -1.73 -8.33
N LYS A 112 0.09 -1.91 -8.70
CA LYS A 112 -0.36 -2.99 -9.60
C LYS A 112 0.42 -3.04 -10.91
N SER A 113 0.71 -1.89 -11.53
CA SER A 113 1.45 -1.84 -12.81
C SER A 113 2.90 -2.29 -12.71
N LYS A 114 3.47 -2.32 -11.49
CA LYS A 114 4.82 -2.81 -11.21
C LYS A 114 4.86 -4.30 -10.82
N LEU A 115 3.71 -4.94 -10.67
CA LEU A 115 3.61 -6.36 -10.37
C LEU A 115 3.49 -7.19 -11.65
N GLY A 116 3.95 -8.43 -11.62
CA GLY A 116 3.88 -9.37 -12.74
C GLY A 116 2.54 -10.09 -12.86
N ILE A 117 1.69 -10.02 -11.84
CA ILE A 117 0.37 -10.67 -11.82
C ILE A 117 -0.59 -10.07 -12.84
N SER A 118 -1.38 -10.93 -13.49
CA SER A 118 -2.39 -10.48 -14.46
C SER A 118 -3.59 -9.83 -13.78
N GLU A 119 -4.14 -8.80 -14.44
CA GLU A 119 -5.36 -8.13 -13.99
C GLU A 119 -6.53 -9.11 -13.82
N GLU A 120 -6.65 -10.10 -14.70
CA GLU A 120 -7.67 -11.17 -14.60
C GLU A 120 -7.57 -11.94 -13.27
N THR A 121 -6.34 -12.24 -12.82
CA THR A 121 -6.12 -12.95 -11.55
C THR A 121 -6.52 -12.08 -10.37
N ILE A 122 -6.14 -10.80 -10.40
CA ILE A 122 -6.51 -9.83 -9.35
C ILE A 122 -8.04 -9.71 -9.26
N ILE A 123 -8.71 -9.50 -10.39
CA ILE A 123 -10.18 -9.34 -10.44
C ILE A 123 -10.89 -10.60 -9.96
N THR A 124 -10.37 -11.78 -10.32
CA THR A 124 -10.93 -13.07 -9.89
C THR A 124 -10.82 -13.25 -8.38
N GLN A 125 -9.71 -12.79 -7.78
CA GLN A 125 -9.48 -12.87 -6.35
C GLN A 125 -10.29 -11.83 -5.56
N PHE A 126 -10.46 -10.62 -6.11
CA PHE A 126 -11.11 -9.48 -5.45
C PHE A 126 -12.29 -8.92 -6.28
N PRO A 127 -13.34 -9.72 -6.57
CA PRO A 127 -14.40 -9.31 -7.49
C PRO A 127 -15.27 -8.17 -6.94
N LYS A 128 -15.36 -8.00 -5.62
CA LYS A 128 -16.15 -6.93 -5.02
C LYS A 128 -15.52 -5.54 -5.21
N GLN A 129 -14.19 -5.52 -5.39
CA GLN A 129 -13.36 -4.32 -5.48
C GLN A 129 -13.08 -3.89 -6.92
N MET A 130 -13.73 -4.52 -7.92
CA MET A 130 -13.55 -4.21 -9.35
C MET A 130 -13.64 -2.70 -9.67
N LYS A 131 -14.48 -1.95 -8.95
CA LYS A 131 -14.73 -0.51 -9.18
C LYS A 131 -13.47 0.35 -9.18
N TYR A 132 -12.46 -0.02 -8.38
CA TYR A 132 -11.18 0.70 -8.30
C TYR A 132 -9.97 -0.18 -8.60
N LEU A 133 -10.17 -1.47 -8.87
CA LEU A 133 -9.11 -2.36 -9.38
C LEU A 133 -8.94 -2.26 -10.89
N ILE A 134 -9.98 -1.88 -11.63
CA ILE A 134 -9.86 -1.60 -13.06
C ILE A 134 -9.33 -0.18 -13.23
N ASP A 135 -8.20 -0.04 -13.94
CA ASP A 135 -7.55 1.26 -14.15
C ASP A 135 -8.22 2.05 -15.29
N PHE A 136 -9.30 2.75 -14.97
CA PHE A 136 -9.99 3.60 -15.95
C PHE A 136 -9.25 4.91 -16.26
N GLN A 137 -8.39 5.38 -15.36
CA GLN A 137 -7.66 6.65 -15.48
C GLN A 137 -6.24 6.48 -16.05
N ASN A 138 -5.80 5.25 -16.28
CA ASN A 138 -4.44 4.88 -16.71
C ASN A 138 -3.35 5.30 -15.72
N TYR A 139 -3.68 5.31 -14.43
CA TYR A 139 -2.74 5.64 -13.36
C TYR A 139 -1.53 4.69 -13.32
N GLY A 140 -1.70 3.44 -13.73
CA GLY A 140 -0.62 2.47 -13.86
C GLY A 140 0.45 2.86 -14.89
N LEU A 141 0.15 3.76 -15.84
CA LEU A 141 1.11 4.26 -16.84
C LEU A 141 1.99 5.41 -16.30
N HIS A 142 1.69 5.93 -15.11
CA HIS A 142 2.46 7.01 -14.54
C HIS A 142 3.83 6.51 -14.07
N GLU A 143 4.90 7.20 -14.47
CA GLU A 143 6.26 6.86 -14.03
C GLU A 143 6.45 7.13 -12.53
N GLU A 144 5.82 8.20 -12.03
CA GLU A 144 5.95 8.69 -10.65
C GLU A 144 4.59 9.18 -10.11
N PHE A 145 4.46 9.10 -8.79
CA PHE A 145 3.36 9.67 -8.02
C PHE A 145 3.53 11.19 -7.96
N THR A 146 2.57 11.90 -8.54
CA THR A 146 2.66 13.35 -8.77
C THR A 146 1.95 14.17 -7.71
N ASP A 147 1.08 13.57 -6.92
CA ASP A 147 0.21 14.32 -6.02
C ASP A 147 1.02 14.79 -4.82
N GLU A 148 0.78 16.03 -4.40
CA GLU A 148 1.46 16.57 -3.24
C GLU A 148 0.91 15.90 -1.98
N ILE A 149 1.82 15.49 -1.10
CA ILE A 149 1.48 14.90 0.18
C ILE A 149 2.00 15.87 1.24
N GLU A 150 1.09 16.68 1.77
CA GLU A 150 1.35 17.62 2.86
C GLU A 150 0.52 17.21 4.07
N PHE A 151 1.20 16.83 5.15
CA PHE A 151 0.53 16.57 6.43
C PHE A 151 0.29 17.90 7.13
N THR A 152 -0.97 18.22 7.41
CA THR A 152 -1.30 19.38 8.23
C THR A 152 -0.84 19.12 9.68
N ALA A 153 -0.40 20.16 10.38
CA ALA A 153 0.25 20.07 11.69
C ALA A 153 -0.63 19.52 12.84
N ASP A 154 -1.88 19.14 12.54
CA ASP A 154 -2.87 18.63 13.49
C ASP A 154 -3.13 17.09 13.36
N ASN A 155 -2.36 16.36 12.53
CA ASN A 155 -2.45 14.89 12.34
C ASN A 155 -1.17 14.12 12.77
#